data_AF-A0A494C181-F1
#
_entry.id   AF-A0A494C181-F1
#
_cell.length_a   1.000
_cell.length_b   1.000
_cell.length_c   1.000
_cell.angle_alpha   90.00
_cell.angle_beta   90.00
_cell.angle_gamma   90.00
#
_symmetry.space_group_name_H-M   'P 1'
#
loop_
_entity.id
_entity.type
_entity.pdbx_description
1 polymer ?
#
loop_
_entity_poly.entity_id
_entity_poly.type
_entity_poly.pdbx_seq_one_letter_code
_entity_poly.pdbx_strand_id
1 'polypeptide(L)'
;MLRCLYHWHRPVLNRRWSRLCLPKQYLFTMKLQSPEFQSLFTEGLKSLTELFVKENHELRIAGGAVRDLLNGVKPQDIDFATTATPTQMKEMFQSAGIRMINNRGEKHGTITARLHEENFEITTLRIDVTTDGRHAEVEFTTDWQKDAERRDLTINSMFLGFDGTLFDYFNGYEDLKNKKVRFVGHAKQRIQEDYLRILRYFRFTC
;
A
#
# COMPACT_ATOMS: atom_id res chain seq x y z
N MET A 1 51.82 -50.85 22.62
CA MET A 1 51.49 -51.53 21.35
C MET A 1 49.99 -51.88 21.41
N LEU A 2 49.16 -51.27 20.53
CA LEU A 2 47.73 -51.59 20.24
C LEU A 2 46.71 -51.43 21.39
N ARG A 3 45.43 -51.06 21.26
CA ARG A 3 44.46 -50.56 20.24
C ARG A 3 43.27 -50.00 21.06
N CYS A 4 42.84 -48.75 20.90
CA CYS A 4 41.64 -48.32 20.18
C CYS A 4 40.36 -49.19 20.36
N LEU A 5 39.32 -48.63 20.99
CA LEU A 5 37.89 -48.60 20.57
C LEU A 5 36.99 -48.22 21.77
N TYR A 6 36.67 -46.93 21.94
CA TYR A 6 35.54 -46.49 22.77
C TYR A 6 34.41 -46.01 21.85
N HIS A 7 33.28 -46.70 21.97
CA HIS A 7 32.00 -46.37 21.36
C HIS A 7 31.54 -44.98 21.80
N TRP A 8 31.33 -44.09 20.82
CA TRP A 8 30.62 -42.83 20.99
C TRP A 8 29.11 -43.06 20.90
N HIS A 9 28.42 -43.18 22.04
CA HIS A 9 26.99 -42.94 22.09
C HIS A 9 26.74 -41.43 22.26
N ARG A 10 26.34 -40.76 21.18
CA ARG A 10 25.78 -39.39 21.25
C ARG A 10 24.32 -39.47 21.70
N PRO A 11 23.88 -38.68 22.70
CA PRO A 11 22.46 -38.51 22.96
C PRO A 11 21.84 -37.67 21.84
N VAL A 12 20.67 -38.11 21.38
CA VAL A 12 19.80 -37.41 20.44
C VAL A 12 19.33 -36.10 21.10
N LEU A 13 19.91 -34.97 20.68
CA LEU A 13 19.42 -33.64 20.99
C LEU A 13 18.14 -33.41 20.19
N ASN A 14 17.00 -33.67 20.85
CA ASN A 14 15.67 -33.34 20.38
C ASN A 14 15.51 -31.82 20.35
N ARG A 15 15.94 -31.18 19.25
CA ARG A 15 15.72 -29.74 19.01
C ARG A 15 14.25 -29.53 18.66
N ARG A 16 13.42 -29.29 19.68
CA ARG A 16 12.17 -28.56 19.53
C ARG A 16 12.52 -27.18 18.98
N TRP A 17 12.24 -26.97 17.70
CA TRP A 17 12.21 -25.65 17.11
C TRP A 17 11.13 -24.85 17.83
N SER A 18 11.57 -23.96 18.71
CA SER A 18 10.76 -22.89 19.25
C SER A 18 10.15 -22.13 18.08
N ARG A 19 8.83 -22.11 17.99
CA ARG A 19 8.09 -21.21 17.09
C ARG A 19 8.61 -19.81 17.33
N LEU A 20 9.41 -19.29 16.39
CA LEU A 20 9.65 -17.87 16.27
C LEU A 20 8.29 -17.24 16.04
N CYS A 21 7.73 -16.66 17.09
CA CYS A 21 6.57 -15.79 16.99
C CYS A 21 6.96 -14.64 16.07
N LEU A 22 6.47 -14.68 14.82
CA LEU A 22 6.44 -13.51 13.97
C LEU A 22 5.79 -12.36 14.78
N PRO A 23 6.35 -11.15 14.77
CA PRO A 23 5.75 -10.05 15.49
C PRO A 23 4.33 -9.86 14.96
N LYS A 24 3.33 -9.86 15.85
CA LYS A 24 1.95 -9.48 15.50
C LYS A 24 2.05 -8.12 14.80
N GLN A 25 1.74 -8.08 13.50
CA GLN A 25 1.69 -6.82 12.78
C GLN A 25 0.48 -6.05 13.32
N TYR A 26 0.75 -4.91 13.94
CA TYR A 26 -0.26 -4.06 14.55
C TYR A 26 -0.84 -3.18 13.46
N LEU A 27 -2.14 -3.34 13.15
CA LEU A 27 -2.89 -2.32 12.44
C LEU A 27 -3.15 -1.18 13.41
N PHE A 28 -2.55 -0.02 13.17
CA PHE A 28 -2.88 1.20 13.89
C PHE A 28 -4.02 1.94 13.19
N THR A 29 -5.02 2.38 13.97
CA THR A 29 -6.17 3.14 13.47
C THR A 29 -6.44 4.37 14.31
N MET A 30 -6.61 5.52 13.66
CA MET A 30 -7.13 6.77 14.23
C MET A 30 -8.05 7.46 13.23
N LYS A 31 -8.87 8.42 13.66
CA LYS A 31 -9.67 9.24 12.74
C LYS A 31 -9.02 10.59 12.49
N LEU A 32 -8.79 10.92 11.22
CA LEU A 32 -8.35 12.23 10.78
C LEU A 32 -9.57 13.14 10.56
N GLN A 33 -9.51 14.34 11.13
CA GLN A 33 -10.46 15.41 10.85
C GLN A 33 -9.68 16.70 10.71
N SER A 34 -9.67 17.28 9.51
CA SER A 34 -8.99 18.55 9.22
C SER A 34 -9.67 19.29 8.06
N PRO A 35 -9.49 20.62 7.94
CA PRO A 35 -9.97 21.38 6.79
C PRO A 35 -9.43 20.84 5.46
N GLU A 36 -8.17 20.41 5.43
CA GLU A 36 -7.52 19.86 4.24
C GLU A 36 -8.20 18.57 3.79
N PHE A 37 -8.47 17.66 4.74
CA PHE A 37 -9.20 16.43 4.46
C PHE A 37 -10.65 16.71 4.01
N GLN A 38 -11.35 17.61 4.71
CA GLN A 38 -12.72 17.98 4.35
C GLN A 38 -12.81 18.61 2.96
N SER A 39 -11.77 19.35 2.54
CA SER A 39 -11.71 19.99 1.22
C SER A 39 -11.61 19.02 0.05
N LEU A 40 -11.38 17.72 0.31
CA LEU A 40 -11.35 16.68 -0.71
C LEU A 40 -12.74 16.22 -1.14
N PHE A 41 -13.77 16.42 -0.30
CA PHE A 41 -15.13 15.90 -0.52
C PHE A 41 -15.95 16.77 -1.49
N THR A 42 -15.44 16.87 -2.73
CA THR A 42 -16.12 17.47 -3.89
C THR A 42 -17.32 16.61 -4.31
N GLU A 43 -18.17 17.14 -5.20
CA GLU A 43 -19.28 16.36 -5.77
C GLU A 43 -18.77 15.14 -6.56
N GLY A 44 -17.64 15.32 -7.26
CA GLY A 44 -16.83 14.27 -7.89
C GLY A 44 -16.53 13.12 -6.95
N LEU A 45 -15.84 13.43 -5.85
CA LEU A 45 -15.42 12.42 -4.90
C LEU A 45 -16.59 11.75 -4.18
N LYS A 46 -17.63 12.50 -3.80
CA LYS A 46 -18.83 11.94 -3.18
C LYS A 46 -19.53 10.94 -4.10
N SER A 47 -19.72 11.31 -5.37
CA SER A 47 -20.34 10.42 -6.36
C SER A 47 -19.51 9.15 -6.56
N LEU A 48 -18.18 9.27 -6.55
CA LEU A 48 -17.27 8.15 -6.66
C LEU A 48 -17.39 7.21 -5.44
N THR A 49 -17.33 7.74 -4.22
CA THR A 49 -17.40 6.91 -3.01
C THR A 49 -18.74 6.21 -2.87
N GLU A 50 -19.84 6.89 -3.17
CA GLU A 50 -21.19 6.32 -3.19
C GLU A 50 -21.31 5.16 -4.18
N LEU A 51 -20.72 5.29 -5.37
CA LEU A 51 -20.71 4.23 -6.37
C LEU A 51 -19.96 2.99 -5.86
N PHE A 52 -18.75 3.16 -5.31
CA PHE A 52 -17.98 2.04 -4.78
C PHE A 52 -18.69 1.33 -3.61
N VAL A 53 -19.36 2.09 -2.74
CA VAL A 53 -20.19 1.53 -1.66
C VAL A 53 -21.36 0.73 -2.24
N LYS A 54 -22.07 1.27 -3.23
CA LYS A 54 -23.21 0.62 -3.89
C LYS A 54 -22.82 -0.70 -4.55
N GLU A 55 -21.65 -0.74 -5.18
CA GLU A 55 -21.13 -1.92 -5.88
C GLU A 55 -20.31 -2.85 -4.97
N ASN A 56 -20.34 -2.63 -3.65
CA ASN A 56 -19.69 -3.46 -2.63
C ASN A 56 -18.16 -3.61 -2.80
N HIS A 57 -17.49 -2.56 -3.26
CA HIS A 57 -16.03 -2.52 -3.35
C HIS A 57 -15.44 -1.50 -2.37
N GLU A 58 -14.32 -1.85 -1.74
CA GLU A 58 -13.65 -0.92 -0.84
C GLU A 58 -12.82 0.07 -1.64
N LEU A 59 -12.86 1.34 -1.25
CA LEU A 59 -12.07 2.43 -1.83
C LEU A 59 -11.43 3.22 -0.70
N ARG A 60 -10.14 3.51 -0.81
CA ARG A 60 -9.39 4.32 0.18
C ARG A 60 -8.41 5.25 -0.53
N ILE A 61 -8.09 6.37 0.10
CA ILE A 61 -6.96 7.22 -0.30
C ILE A 61 -5.67 6.47 0.07
N ALA A 62 -4.64 6.55 -0.77
CA ALA A 62 -3.41 5.79 -0.60
C ALA A 62 -2.15 6.65 -0.70
N GLY A 63 -1.07 6.18 -0.06
CA GLY A 63 0.28 6.63 -0.35
C GLY A 63 0.56 8.10 -0.02
N GLY A 64 1.09 8.84 -1.00
CA GLY A 64 1.59 10.20 -0.80
C GLY A 64 0.51 11.18 -0.33
N ALA A 65 -0.73 11.00 -0.81
CA ALA A 65 -1.84 11.85 -0.39
C ALA A 65 -2.17 11.70 1.10
N VAL A 66 -2.05 10.48 1.65
CA VAL A 66 -2.24 10.23 3.09
C VAL A 66 -1.16 10.93 3.91
N ARG A 67 0.11 10.83 3.47
CA ARG A 67 1.24 11.53 4.10
C ARG A 67 1.02 13.04 4.13
N ASP A 68 0.58 13.63 3.03
CA ASP A 68 0.37 15.07 2.92
C ASP A 68 -0.76 15.54 3.84
N LEU A 69 -1.88 14.81 3.86
CA LEU A 69 -3.00 15.08 4.79
C LEU A 69 -2.58 15.00 6.26
N LEU A 70 -1.77 13.99 6.63
CA LEU A 70 -1.25 13.85 7.99
C LEU A 70 -0.26 14.97 8.38
N ASN A 71 0.36 15.62 7.39
CA ASN A 71 1.18 16.82 7.57
C ASN A 71 0.38 18.13 7.53
N GLY A 72 -0.96 18.07 7.43
CA GLY A 72 -1.81 19.27 7.33
C GLY A 72 -1.70 19.99 6.00
N VAL A 73 -1.38 19.25 4.91
CA VAL A 73 -1.29 19.79 3.55
C VAL A 73 -2.33 19.13 2.68
N LYS A 74 -3.06 19.94 1.88
CA LYS A 74 -3.99 19.40 0.88
C LYS A 74 -3.18 18.74 -0.25
N PRO A 75 -3.37 17.44 -0.54
CA PRO A 75 -2.70 16.78 -1.65
C PRO A 75 -3.18 17.33 -2.99
N GLN A 76 -2.27 17.46 -3.95
CA GLN A 76 -2.59 17.88 -5.33
C GLN A 76 -3.02 16.68 -6.18
N ASP A 77 -2.24 15.60 -6.10
CA ASP A 77 -2.51 14.34 -6.79
C ASP A 77 -2.93 13.29 -5.76
N ILE A 78 -4.12 12.72 -5.93
CA ILE A 78 -4.70 11.76 -5.00
C ILE A 78 -4.76 10.40 -5.67
N ASP A 79 -3.93 9.49 -5.17
CA ASP A 79 -3.99 8.08 -5.53
C ASP A 79 -5.08 7.40 -4.70
N PHE A 80 -6.00 6.73 -5.38
CA PHE A 80 -6.97 5.84 -4.74
C PHE A 80 -6.55 4.38 -4.92
N ALA A 81 -6.80 3.59 -3.87
CA ALA A 81 -6.62 2.14 -3.91
C ALA A 81 -7.96 1.44 -3.68
N THR A 82 -8.17 0.31 -4.35
CA THR A 82 -9.43 -0.43 -4.26
C THR A 82 -9.25 -1.95 -4.34
N THR A 83 -10.19 -2.69 -3.74
CA THR A 83 -10.33 -4.13 -3.92
C THR A 83 -10.96 -4.53 -5.25
N ALA A 84 -11.55 -3.58 -6.01
CA ALA A 84 -12.10 -3.84 -7.33
C ALA A 84 -10.97 -4.07 -8.35
N THR A 85 -11.09 -5.11 -9.16
CA THR A 85 -10.18 -5.35 -10.30
C THR A 85 -10.40 -4.32 -11.41
N PRO A 86 -9.45 -4.13 -12.34
CA PRO A 86 -9.62 -3.20 -13.46
C PRO A 86 -10.84 -3.53 -14.32
N THR A 87 -11.13 -4.82 -14.51
CA THR A 87 -12.31 -5.30 -15.23
C THR A 87 -13.60 -4.88 -14.52
N GLN A 88 -13.70 -5.12 -13.21
CA GLN A 88 -14.86 -4.72 -12.40
C GLN A 88 -15.06 -3.20 -12.41
N MET A 89 -13.98 -2.42 -12.26
CA MET A 89 -14.05 -0.96 -12.35
C MET A 89 -14.56 -0.51 -13.71
N LYS A 90 -14.11 -1.13 -14.82
CA LYS A 90 -14.59 -0.80 -16.16
C LYS A 90 -16.07 -1.07 -16.33
N GLU A 91 -16.53 -2.26 -15.94
CA GLU A 91 -17.94 -2.65 -16.02
C GLU A 91 -18.81 -1.72 -15.16
N MET A 92 -18.36 -1.43 -13.95
CA MET A 92 -19.00 -0.49 -13.03
C MET A 92 -19.13 0.92 -13.65
N PHE A 93 -18.04 1.49 -14.13
CA PHE A 93 -18.05 2.84 -14.71
C PHE A 93 -18.88 2.90 -15.99
N GLN A 94 -18.78 1.89 -16.86
CA GLN A 94 -19.60 1.81 -18.07
C GLN A 94 -21.09 1.73 -17.73
N SER A 95 -21.47 0.88 -16.77
CA SER A 95 -22.86 0.72 -16.33
C SER A 95 -23.41 1.99 -15.68
N ALA A 96 -22.56 2.76 -14.99
CA ALA A 96 -22.90 4.04 -14.39
C ALA A 96 -22.85 5.23 -15.39
N GLY A 97 -22.48 5.00 -16.66
CA GLY A 97 -22.32 6.07 -17.66
C GLY A 97 -21.15 7.02 -17.37
N ILE A 98 -20.18 6.59 -16.56
CA ILE A 98 -19.02 7.38 -16.18
C ILE A 98 -17.93 7.23 -17.23
N ARG A 99 -17.41 8.37 -17.69
CA ARG A 99 -16.33 8.41 -18.66
C ARG A 99 -15.02 7.95 -18.00
N MET A 100 -14.37 6.97 -18.61
CA MET A 100 -13.00 6.60 -18.27
C MET A 100 -12.01 7.27 -19.21
N ILE A 101 -10.86 7.68 -18.67
CA ILE A 101 -9.74 8.21 -19.44
C ILE A 101 -8.72 7.07 -19.57
N ASN A 102 -8.57 6.55 -20.78
CA ASN A 102 -7.60 5.50 -21.06
C ASN A 102 -6.19 6.09 -21.11
N ASN A 103 -5.50 6.01 -19.99
CA ASN A 103 -4.05 6.18 -19.91
C ASN A 103 -3.43 4.78 -19.83
N ARG A 104 -2.19 4.60 -20.30
CA ARG A 104 -1.47 3.31 -20.38
C ARG A 104 -1.32 2.54 -19.04
N GLY A 105 -1.91 3.03 -17.94
CA GLY A 105 -1.85 2.49 -16.59
C GLY A 105 -2.67 1.22 -16.33
N GLU A 106 -3.55 0.82 -17.25
CA GLU A 106 -4.36 -0.41 -17.06
C GLU A 106 -3.49 -1.66 -16.85
N LYS A 107 -2.35 -1.75 -17.55
CA LYS A 107 -1.40 -2.86 -17.38
C LYS A 107 -0.86 -2.99 -15.96
N HIS A 108 -0.94 -1.93 -15.17
CA HIS A 108 -0.50 -1.88 -13.77
C HIS A 108 -1.67 -1.84 -12.79
N GLY A 109 -2.89 -2.08 -13.27
CA GLY A 109 -4.10 -2.11 -12.44
C GLY A 109 -4.76 -0.76 -12.20
N THR A 110 -4.41 0.27 -12.96
CA THR A 110 -4.91 1.63 -12.76
C THR A 110 -5.95 2.03 -13.79
N ILE A 111 -7.09 2.54 -13.32
CA ILE A 111 -8.16 3.14 -14.13
C ILE A 111 -8.34 4.59 -13.70
N THR A 112 -8.45 5.50 -14.67
CA THR A 112 -8.78 6.90 -14.40
C THR A 112 -10.24 7.16 -14.77
N ALA A 113 -11.08 7.49 -13.79
CA ALA A 113 -12.47 7.87 -14.00
C ALA A 113 -12.61 9.40 -14.02
N ARG A 114 -13.51 9.95 -14.83
CA ARG A 114 -13.83 11.38 -14.86
C ARG A 114 -15.26 11.61 -14.39
N LEU A 115 -15.42 12.23 -13.22
CA LEU A 115 -16.71 12.60 -12.63
C LEU A 115 -16.68 14.08 -12.29
N HIS A 116 -17.76 14.82 -12.61
CA HIS A 116 -17.89 16.24 -12.26
C HIS A 116 -16.65 17.09 -12.64
N GLU A 117 -16.14 16.88 -13.85
CA GLU A 117 -14.94 17.53 -14.41
C GLU A 117 -13.60 17.20 -13.71
N GLU A 118 -13.63 16.38 -12.67
CA GLU A 118 -12.46 15.90 -11.93
C GLU A 118 -12.03 14.51 -12.39
N ASN A 119 -10.72 14.25 -12.34
CA ASN A 119 -10.14 12.95 -12.69
C ASN A 119 -9.73 12.23 -11.40
N PHE A 120 -10.06 10.93 -11.31
CA PHE A 120 -9.75 10.08 -10.17
C PHE A 120 -8.92 8.90 -10.63
N GLU A 121 -7.67 8.81 -10.16
CA GLU A 121 -6.77 7.70 -10.45
C GLU A 121 -6.95 6.59 -9.41
N ILE A 122 -7.49 5.46 -9.85
CA ILE A 122 -7.91 4.38 -8.96
C ILE A 122 -7.15 3.12 -9.35
N THR A 123 -6.40 2.58 -8.40
CA THR A 123 -5.51 1.43 -8.62
C THR A 123 -5.97 0.24 -7.80
N THR A 124 -6.13 -0.91 -8.45
CA THR A 124 -6.40 -2.17 -7.77
C THR A 124 -5.22 -2.53 -6.86
N LEU A 125 -5.51 -2.97 -5.64
CA LEU A 125 -4.51 -3.51 -4.73
C LEU A 125 -3.75 -4.67 -5.40
N ARG A 126 -2.43 -4.69 -5.24
CA ARG A 126 -1.59 -5.67 -5.94
C ARG A 126 -0.39 -6.11 -5.14
N ILE A 127 0.18 -7.22 -5.57
CA ILE A 127 1.42 -7.81 -5.10
C ILE A 127 2.36 -7.87 -6.31
N ASP A 128 3.61 -7.46 -6.13
CA ASP A 128 4.62 -7.59 -7.19
C ASP A 128 5.21 -9.02 -7.14
N VAL A 129 5.00 -9.82 -8.18
CA VAL A 129 5.43 -11.24 -8.26
C VAL A 129 6.88 -11.35 -8.71
N THR A 130 7.24 -10.62 -9.75
CA THR A 130 8.62 -10.39 -10.18
C THR A 130 8.77 -8.92 -10.55
N THR A 131 9.86 -8.30 -10.11
CA THR A 131 10.18 -6.91 -10.46
C THR A 131 11.66 -6.80 -10.77
N ASP A 132 11.99 -6.22 -11.92
CA ASP A 132 13.36 -5.83 -12.30
C ASP A 132 13.59 -4.32 -12.20
N GLY A 133 12.65 -3.61 -11.56
CA GLY A 133 12.61 -2.14 -11.45
C GLY A 133 12.02 -1.43 -12.68
N ARG A 134 11.83 -2.09 -13.82
CA ARG A 134 11.22 -1.51 -15.03
C ARG A 134 9.93 -2.22 -15.46
N HIS A 135 9.84 -3.52 -15.25
CA HIS A 135 8.65 -4.33 -15.48
C HIS A 135 8.32 -5.11 -14.21
N ALA A 136 7.07 -4.98 -13.77
CA ALA A 136 6.53 -5.77 -12.68
C ALA A 136 5.40 -6.65 -13.23
N GLU A 137 5.52 -7.96 -13.03
CA GLU A 137 4.36 -8.85 -13.10
C GLU A 137 3.60 -8.71 -11.79
N VAL A 138 2.31 -8.40 -11.87
CA VAL A 138 1.49 -8.06 -10.69
C VAL A 138 0.33 -9.03 -10.54
N GLU A 139 0.08 -9.43 -9.30
CA GLU A 139 -1.10 -10.20 -8.91
C GLU A 139 -2.05 -9.27 -8.14
N PHE A 140 -3.31 -9.20 -8.56
CA PHE A 140 -4.30 -8.41 -7.84
C PHE A 140 -4.72 -9.11 -6.54
N THR A 141 -4.93 -8.33 -5.49
CA THR A 141 -5.32 -8.83 -4.18
C THR A 141 -6.44 -7.99 -3.59
N THR A 142 -7.09 -8.50 -2.54
CA THR A 142 -7.98 -7.71 -1.68
C THR A 142 -7.36 -7.45 -0.30
N ASP A 143 -6.10 -7.89 -0.11
CA ASP A 143 -5.36 -7.74 1.12
C ASP A 143 -4.58 -6.41 1.13
N TRP A 144 -5.12 -5.43 1.86
CA TRP A 144 -4.53 -4.11 2.05
C TRP A 144 -3.12 -4.16 2.64
N GLN A 145 -2.85 -5.12 3.51
CA GLN A 145 -1.54 -5.22 4.15
C GLN A 145 -0.47 -5.61 3.12
N LYS A 146 -0.80 -6.53 2.21
CA LYS A 146 0.11 -6.94 1.13
C LYS A 146 0.36 -5.80 0.13
N ASP A 147 -0.65 -4.98 -0.17
CA ASP A 147 -0.44 -3.77 -0.98
C ASP A 147 0.43 -2.75 -0.26
N ALA A 148 0.28 -2.59 1.06
CA ALA A 148 1.16 -1.74 1.84
C ALA A 148 2.61 -2.26 1.85
N GLU A 149 2.80 -3.59 1.89
CA GLU A 149 4.13 -4.21 1.96
C GLU A 149 4.97 -3.95 0.71
N ARG A 150 4.34 -3.95 -0.48
CA ARG A 150 5.04 -3.65 -1.74
C ARG A 150 5.46 -2.19 -1.88
N ARG A 151 4.95 -1.27 -1.06
CA ARG A 151 5.31 0.15 -1.11
C ARG A 151 6.70 0.38 -0.53
N ASP A 152 7.33 1.47 -0.95
CA ASP A 152 8.75 1.73 -0.68
C ASP A 152 9.01 2.15 0.78
N LEU A 153 8.33 3.20 1.24
CA LEU A 153 8.58 3.85 2.53
C LEU A 153 7.37 3.74 3.44
N THR A 154 7.60 3.63 4.76
CA THR A 154 6.54 3.49 5.78
C THR A 154 5.56 4.66 5.74
N ILE A 155 6.07 5.88 5.60
CA ILE A 155 5.25 7.10 5.46
C ILE A 155 4.39 7.13 4.17
N ASN A 156 4.70 6.28 3.18
CA ASN A 156 3.96 6.16 1.92
C ASN A 156 3.21 4.83 1.81
N SER A 157 3.15 4.03 2.88
CA SER A 157 2.49 2.72 2.91
C SER A 157 1.15 2.71 3.65
N MET A 158 0.61 3.88 3.95
CA MET A 158 -0.64 4.05 4.68
C MET A 158 -1.83 4.24 3.73
N PHE A 159 -3.03 3.94 4.24
CA PHE A 159 -4.30 4.23 3.59
C PHE A 159 -5.21 5.04 4.51
N LEU A 160 -6.13 5.80 3.92
CA LEU A 160 -7.10 6.59 4.65
C LEU A 160 -8.50 6.32 4.10
N GLY A 161 -9.39 5.85 4.98
CA GLY A 161 -10.81 5.71 4.70
C GLY A 161 -11.50 7.07 4.63
N PHE A 162 -12.61 7.14 3.90
CA PHE A 162 -13.40 8.37 3.76
C PHE A 162 -14.15 8.78 5.05
N ASP A 163 -14.20 7.90 6.04
CA ASP A 163 -14.68 8.21 7.40
C ASP A 163 -13.57 8.78 8.31
N GLY A 164 -12.38 9.03 7.74
CA GLY A 164 -11.19 9.51 8.41
C GLY A 164 -10.31 8.40 8.99
N THR A 165 -10.70 7.13 8.93
CA THR A 165 -9.93 6.04 9.55
C THR A 165 -8.60 5.82 8.81
N LEU A 166 -7.49 6.01 9.52
CA LEU A 166 -6.14 5.68 9.05
C LEU A 166 -5.91 4.17 9.18
N PHE A 167 -5.33 3.56 8.15
CA PHE A 167 -4.87 2.18 8.15
C PHE A 167 -3.35 2.18 7.97
N ASP A 168 -2.63 1.88 9.05
CA ASP A 168 -1.18 1.81 9.07
C ASP A 168 -0.71 0.44 9.55
N TYR A 169 -0.01 -0.28 8.66
CA TYR A 169 0.49 -1.64 8.89
C TYR A 169 2.00 -1.68 9.22
N PHE A 170 2.71 -0.56 9.00
CA PHE A 170 4.17 -0.50 9.03
C PHE A 170 4.72 0.69 9.84
N ASN A 171 3.93 1.21 10.77
CA ASN A 171 4.31 2.28 11.69
C ASN A 171 4.68 3.60 10.96
N GLY A 172 4.04 3.85 9.81
CA GLY A 172 4.20 5.05 9.01
C GLY A 172 3.75 6.32 9.72
N TYR A 173 2.71 6.26 10.57
CA TYR A 173 2.23 7.44 11.30
C TYR A 173 3.27 7.95 12.31
N GLU A 174 3.82 7.04 13.11
CA GLU A 174 4.86 7.38 14.08
C GLU A 174 6.18 7.76 13.39
N ASP A 175 6.56 7.09 12.30
CA ASP A 175 7.72 7.49 11.51
C ASP A 175 7.53 8.90 10.94
N LEU A 176 6.35 9.24 10.44
CA LEU A 176 6.03 10.58 9.95
C LEU A 176 6.14 11.64 11.05
N LYS A 177 5.51 11.39 12.21
CA LYS A 177 5.56 12.29 13.38
C LYS A 177 6.99 12.53 13.87
N ASN A 178 7.83 11.49 13.83
CA ASN A 178 9.22 11.55 14.24
C ASN A 178 10.18 11.96 13.10
N LYS A 179 9.66 12.38 11.93
CA LYS A 179 10.43 12.76 10.74
C LYS A 179 11.45 11.69 10.31
N LYS A 180 11.05 10.43 10.39
CA LYS A 180 11.88 9.28 10.00
C LYS A 180 11.45 8.79 8.62
N VAL A 181 12.39 8.83 7.68
CA VAL A 181 12.22 8.17 6.38
C VAL A 181 12.77 6.76 6.49
N ARG A 182 11.88 5.76 6.47
CA ARG A 182 12.25 4.34 6.60
C ARG A 182 11.60 3.52 5.50
N PHE A 183 12.33 2.51 5.04
CA PHE A 183 11.80 1.52 4.12
C PHE A 183 10.82 0.59 4.83
N VAL A 184 9.80 0.14 4.09
CA VAL A 184 9.00 -1.01 4.52
C VAL A 184 9.88 -2.27 4.40
N GLY A 185 10.11 -2.98 5.51
CA GLY A 185 11.02 -4.12 5.54
C GLY A 185 12.51 -3.71 5.50
N HIS A 186 13.36 -4.55 4.88
CA HIS A 186 14.81 -4.34 4.88
C HIS A 186 15.27 -3.43 3.74
N ALA A 187 15.84 -2.26 4.08
CA ALA A 187 16.29 -1.24 3.13
C ALA A 187 17.17 -1.81 1.99
N LYS A 188 18.13 -2.68 2.31
CA LYS A 188 19.01 -3.31 1.31
C LYS A 188 18.23 -4.04 0.22
N GLN A 189 17.25 -4.85 0.60
CA GLN A 189 16.41 -5.61 -0.33
C GLN A 189 15.54 -4.66 -1.15
N ARG A 190 14.90 -3.69 -0.50
CA ARG A 190 14.03 -2.72 -1.19
C ARG A 190 14.79 -1.89 -2.22
N ILE A 191 16.04 -1.52 -1.95
CA ILE A 191 16.88 -0.79 -2.91
C ILE A 191 17.29 -1.68 -4.09
N GLN A 192 17.51 -2.98 -3.86
CA GLN A 192 17.86 -3.94 -4.92
C GLN A 192 16.69 -4.22 -5.87
N GLU A 193 15.44 -4.16 -5.37
CA GLU A 193 14.23 -4.28 -6.20
C GLU A 193 14.06 -3.09 -7.17
N ASP A 194 14.42 -1.88 -6.71
CA ASP A 194 14.36 -0.67 -7.53
C ASP A 194 15.36 0.39 -7.00
N TYR A 195 16.45 0.59 -7.74
CA TYR A 195 17.49 1.55 -7.38
C TYR A 195 17.01 3.02 -7.37
N LEU A 196 15.90 3.36 -8.07
CA LEU A 196 15.31 4.70 -8.01
C LEU A 196 14.79 5.04 -6.61
N ARG A 197 14.56 4.04 -5.77
CA ARG A 197 14.16 4.25 -4.37
C ARG A 197 15.24 4.97 -3.55
N ILE A 198 16.51 4.94 -3.97
CA ILE A 198 17.57 5.78 -3.35
C ILE A 198 17.26 7.26 -3.58
N LEU A 199 16.91 7.65 -4.80
CA LEU A 199 16.56 9.04 -5.12
C LEU A 199 15.26 9.45 -4.42
N ARG A 200 14.28 8.53 -4.36
CA ARG A 200 13.03 8.77 -3.63
C ARG A 200 13.27 8.97 -2.13
N TYR A 201 14.17 8.20 -1.52
CA TYR A 201 14.58 8.38 -0.13
C TYR A 201 15.08 9.82 0.10
N PHE A 202 16.02 10.29 -0.72
CA PHE A 202 16.55 11.65 -0.59
C PHE A 202 15.50 12.74 -0.80
N ARG A 203 14.55 12.53 -1.72
CA ARG A 203 13.43 13.46 -1.95
C ARG A 203 12.59 13.71 -0.69
N PHE A 204 12.51 12.73 0.22
CA PHE A 204 11.66 12.80 1.42
C PHE A 204 12.43 13.11 2.71
N THR A 205 13.77 13.20 2.67
CA THR A 205 14.61 13.53 3.83
C THR A 205 14.93 15.01 3.97
N CYS A 206 14.57 15.84 3.00
CA CYS A 206 14.88 17.27 2.95
C CYS A 206 13.88 18.12 3.74
#